data_AF-A0A1U8C800-F1
#
_entry.id   AF-A0A1U8C800-F1
#
_cell.length_a   1.000
_cell.length_b   1.000
_cell.length_c   1.000
_cell.angle_alpha   90.00
_cell.angle_beta   90.00
_cell.angle_gamma   90.00
#
_symmetry.space_group_name_H-M   'P 1'
#
loop_
_entity.id
_entity.type
_entity.pdbx_description
1 polymer ?
#
loop_
_entity_poly.entity_id
_entity_poly.type
_entity_poly.pdbx_seq_one_letter_code
_entity_poly.pdbx_strand_id
1 'polypeptide(L)'
;METSNGTEAWYKSLHAVLKALNATLHSHLLCRPGPGLGSDNQTEERRASLPGRNDNSYMYILFVMFLFAVTVGSLILGYTRSRKVDKRSDPYHVYIKNRVSMI
;
A
#
# COMPACT_ATOMS: atom_id res chain seq x y z
N MET A 1 38.25 -2.89 -61.41
CA MET A 1 39.39 -3.54 -60.73
C MET A 1 39.03 -3.61 -59.26
N GLU A 2 38.68 -4.78 -58.74
CA GLU A 2 38.31 -4.91 -57.32
C GLU A 2 39.55 -4.67 -56.45
N THR A 3 39.45 -3.75 -55.50
CA THR A 3 40.55 -3.40 -54.60
C THR A 3 40.78 -4.55 -53.62
N SER A 4 42.04 -4.95 -53.45
CA SER A 4 42.49 -6.09 -52.62
C SER A 4 41.75 -6.23 -51.27
N ASN A 5 41.30 -7.46 -50.98
CA ASN A 5 40.54 -7.88 -49.78
C ASN A 5 41.32 -7.80 -48.44
N GLY A 6 42.32 -6.92 -48.34
CA GLY A 6 43.21 -6.80 -47.18
C GLY A 6 43.48 -5.36 -46.74
N THR A 7 42.66 -4.39 -47.16
CA THR A 7 42.80 -3.01 -46.71
C THR A 7 42.31 -2.85 -45.26
N GLU A 8 42.93 -1.95 -44.48
CA GLU A 8 42.51 -1.71 -43.09
C GLU A 8 41.04 -1.28 -42.97
N ALA A 9 40.53 -0.57 -43.99
CA ALA A 9 39.13 -0.19 -44.07
C ALA A 9 38.21 -1.42 -44.21
N TRP A 10 38.62 -2.41 -45.00
CA TRP A 10 37.90 -3.68 -45.15
C TRP A 10 37.88 -4.46 -43.82
N TYR A 11 39.02 -4.54 -43.11
CA TYR A 11 39.08 -5.17 -41.80
C TYR A 11 38.20 -4.46 -40.76
N LYS A 12 38.22 -3.11 -40.74
CA LYS A 12 37.35 -2.31 -39.85
C LYS A 12 35.87 -2.54 -40.16
N SER A 13 35.51 -2.65 -41.44
CA SER A 13 34.15 -2.96 -41.88
C SER A 13 33.72 -4.37 -41.43
N LEU A 14 34.57 -5.38 -41.66
CA LEU A 14 34.32 -6.74 -41.21
C LEU A 14 34.18 -6.84 -39.69
N HIS A 15 35.05 -6.16 -38.95
CA HIS A 15 35.02 -6.14 -37.49
C HIS A 15 33.74 -5.45 -36.97
N ALA A 16 33.26 -4.41 -37.64
CA ALA A 16 31.98 -3.79 -37.31
C ALA A 16 30.80 -4.75 -37.54
N VAL A 17 30.81 -5.50 -38.65
CA VAL A 17 29.80 -6.54 -38.94
C VAL A 17 29.81 -7.63 -37.89
N LEU A 18 30.99 -8.13 -37.51
CA LEU A 18 31.12 -9.16 -36.46
C LEU A 18 30.64 -8.66 -35.09
N LYS A 19 30.93 -7.40 -34.75
CA LYS A 19 30.47 -6.80 -33.49
C LYS A 19 28.95 -6.63 -33.46
N ALA A 20 28.35 -6.21 -34.58
CA ALA A 20 26.91 -6.12 -34.73
C ALA A 20 26.25 -7.51 -34.60
N LEU A 21 26.80 -8.52 -35.29
CA LEU A 21 26.31 -9.88 -35.23
C LEU A 21 26.36 -10.45 -33.80
N ASN A 22 27.48 -10.21 -33.09
CA ASN A 22 27.63 -10.62 -31.71
C ASN A 22 26.58 -9.95 -30.79
N ALA A 23 26.35 -8.65 -30.98
CA ALA A 23 25.33 -7.92 -30.22
C ALA A 23 23.92 -8.44 -30.50
N THR A 24 23.60 -8.80 -31.74
CA THR A 24 22.29 -9.37 -32.12
C THR A 24 22.09 -10.78 -31.55
N LEU A 25 23.12 -11.62 -31.53
CA LEU A 25 23.05 -12.96 -30.93
C LEU A 25 22.83 -12.88 -29.42
N HIS A 26 23.58 -12.01 -28.72
CA HIS A 26 23.45 -11.84 -27.28
C HIS A 26 22.14 -11.15 -26.88
N SER A 27 21.61 -10.23 -27.68
CA SER A 27 20.32 -9.58 -27.38
C SER A 27 19.14 -10.56 -27.51
N HIS A 28 19.21 -11.51 -28.45
CA HIS A 28 18.19 -12.55 -28.61
C HIS A 28 18.26 -13.62 -27.51
N LEU A 29 19.45 -13.95 -27.00
CA LEU A 29 19.63 -14.89 -25.88
C LEU A 29 19.03 -14.39 -24.56
N LEU A 30 18.95 -13.08 -24.36
CA LEU A 30 18.37 -12.49 -23.16
C LEU A 30 16.84 -12.61 -23.10
N CYS A 31 16.20 -13.29 -24.08
CA CYS A 31 14.77 -13.58 -24.16
C CYS A 31 13.92 -12.42 -23.64
N ARG A 32 14.26 -11.20 -24.08
CA ARG A 32 13.57 -10.00 -23.61
C ARG A 32 12.13 -10.10 -24.10
N PRO A 33 11.13 -10.06 -23.21
CA PRO A 33 9.74 -9.98 -23.64
C PRO A 33 9.61 -8.81 -24.61
N GLY A 34 9.09 -9.08 -25.80
CA GLY A 34 8.92 -8.05 -26.82
C GLY A 34 8.04 -6.90 -26.30
N PRO A 35 8.23 -5.68 -26.80
CA PRO A 35 7.28 -4.61 -26.55
C PRO A 35 5.90 -5.07 -27.07
N GLY A 36 4.96 -5.33 -26.16
CA GLY A 36 3.67 -5.94 -26.49
C GLY A 36 3.18 -7.03 -25.53
N LEU A 37 3.95 -7.38 -24.49
CA LEU A 37 3.42 -8.25 -23.41
C LEU A 37 2.35 -7.54 -22.56
N GLY A 38 2.22 -6.22 -22.68
CA GLY A 38 1.10 -5.43 -22.18
C GLY A 38 0.41 -4.73 -23.35
N SER A 39 -0.89 -4.47 -23.18
CA SER A 39 -1.68 -3.69 -24.13
C SER A 39 -1.00 -2.33 -24.38
N ASP A 40 -0.75 -2.00 -25.64
CA ASP A 40 -0.08 -0.76 -26.10
C ASP A 40 -0.85 0.53 -25.74
N ASN A 41 -2.09 0.36 -25.28
CA ASN A 41 -2.99 1.37 -24.77
C ASN A 41 -3.16 1.34 -23.22
N GLN A 42 -2.29 0.65 -22.47
CA GLN A 42 -2.30 0.71 -21.00
C GLN A 42 -2.00 2.13 -20.51
N THR A 43 -3.07 2.89 -20.28
CA THR A 43 -3.04 4.15 -19.54
C THR A 43 -2.71 3.84 -18.08
N GLU A 44 -1.77 4.57 -17.47
CA GLU A 44 -1.41 4.35 -16.07
C GLU A 44 -2.67 4.27 -15.18
N GLU A 45 -2.86 3.13 -14.52
CA GLU A 45 -3.98 2.88 -13.61
C GLU A 45 -3.96 3.95 -12.51
N ARG A 46 -4.92 4.88 -12.57
CA ARG A 46 -5.12 5.89 -11.53
C ARG A 46 -5.48 5.16 -10.24
N ARG A 47 -4.59 5.21 -9.24
CA ARG A 47 -4.81 4.62 -7.91
C ARG A 47 -6.23 4.91 -7.42
N ALA A 48 -6.91 3.87 -6.91
CA ALA A 48 -8.27 3.96 -6.42
C ALA A 48 -8.44 5.15 -5.47
N SER A 49 -9.16 6.17 -5.93
CA SER A 49 -9.49 7.32 -5.09
C SER A 49 -10.63 6.88 -4.19
N LEU A 50 -10.37 6.86 -2.87
CA LEU A 50 -11.40 6.57 -1.88
C LEU A 50 -12.56 7.57 -2.06
N PRO A 51 -13.81 7.10 -2.05
CA PRO A 51 -14.96 7.97 -2.29
C PRO A 51 -15.00 9.09 -1.25
N GLY A 52 -15.03 10.33 -1.73
CA GLY A 52 -15.19 11.52 -0.90
C GLY A 52 -16.57 11.60 -0.26
N ARG A 53 -16.70 12.48 0.74
CA ARG A 53 -17.96 12.73 1.45
C ARG A 53 -19.02 13.25 0.48
N ASN A 54 -20.11 12.50 0.27
CA ASN A 54 -21.26 12.85 -0.56
C ASN A 54 -22.50 13.21 0.31
N ASP A 55 -23.55 13.80 -0.25
CA ASP A 55 -24.71 14.26 0.53
C ASP A 55 -25.45 13.12 1.25
N ASN A 56 -25.46 11.91 0.68
CA ASN A 56 -26.03 10.73 1.35
C ASN A 56 -25.21 10.31 2.58
N SER A 57 -23.89 10.50 2.54
CA SER A 57 -23.00 10.26 3.67
C SER A 57 -23.19 11.30 4.78
N TYR A 58 -23.73 12.48 4.47
CA TYR A 58 -24.04 13.49 5.50
C TYR A 58 -25.13 13.00 6.46
N MET A 59 -26.20 12.39 5.95
CA MET A 59 -27.25 11.78 6.79
C MET A 59 -26.69 10.67 7.67
N TYR A 60 -25.80 9.84 7.12
CA TYR A 60 -25.10 8.82 7.88
C TYR A 60 -24.21 9.42 8.98
N ILE A 61 -23.47 10.49 8.69
CA ILE A 61 -22.63 11.19 9.67
C ILE A 61 -23.46 11.77 10.82
N LEU A 62 -24.62 12.36 10.52
CA LEU A 62 -25.55 12.83 11.55
C LEU A 62 -26.07 11.67 12.41
N PHE A 63 -26.39 10.52 11.80
CA PHE A 63 -26.79 9.34 12.53
C PHE A 63 -25.65 8.78 13.40
N VAL A 64 -24.41 8.80 12.92
CA VAL A 64 -23.23 8.42 13.70
C VAL A 64 -23.03 9.35 14.89
N MET A 65 -23.34 10.64 14.77
CA MET A 65 -23.32 11.57 15.92
C MET A 65 -24.34 11.15 17.00
N PHE A 66 -25.53 10.69 16.61
CA PHE A 66 -26.50 10.13 17.55
C PHE A 66 -26.01 8.81 18.16
N LEU A 67 -25.50 7.89 17.33
CA LEU A 67 -24.90 6.64 17.80
C LEU A 67 -23.74 6.89 18.76
N PHE A 68 -22.96 7.96 18.57
CA PHE A 68 -21.89 8.35 19.47
C PHE A 68 -22.42 8.66 20.88
N ALA A 69 -23.52 9.41 21.00
CA ALA A 69 -24.14 9.69 22.30
C ALA A 69 -24.59 8.38 23.00
N VAL A 70 -25.25 7.49 22.25
CA VAL A 70 -25.64 6.16 22.75
C VAL A 70 -24.41 5.32 23.11
N THR A 71 -23.31 5.45 22.36
CA THR A 71 -22.05 4.73 22.59
C THR A 71 -21.41 5.20 23.89
N VAL A 72 -21.42 6.49 24.21
CA VAL A 72 -20.93 6.99 25.51
C VAL A 72 -21.76 6.43 26.67
N GLY A 73 -23.09 6.41 26.54
CA GLY A 73 -23.96 5.77 27.53
C GLY A 73 -23.69 4.27 27.68
N SER A 74 -23.50 3.59 26.55
CA SER A 74 -23.16 2.16 26.49
C SER A 74 -21.76 1.88 27.06
N LEU A 75 -20.83 2.82 26.95
CA LEU A 75 -19.49 2.72 27.53
C LEU A 75 -19.57 2.75 29.06
N ILE A 76 -20.32 3.69 29.62
CA ILE A 76 -20.56 3.78 31.08
C ILE A 76 -21.25 2.49 31.56
N LEU A 77 -22.29 2.03 30.86
CA LEU A 77 -22.94 0.75 31.16
C LEU A 77 -21.98 -0.44 30.96
N GLY A 78 -21.04 -0.33 30.03
CA GLY A 78 -19.96 -1.28 29.82
C GLY A 78 -19.07 -1.37 31.06
N TYR A 79 -18.70 -0.26 31.67
CA TYR A 79 -17.91 -0.25 32.91
C TYR A 79 -18.66 -0.79 34.12
N THR A 80 -19.99 -0.65 34.19
CA THR A 80 -20.78 -1.11 35.34
C THR A 80 -21.30 -2.54 35.19
N ARG A 81 -21.66 -2.95 33.98
CA ARG A 81 -22.32 -4.24 33.71
C ARG A 81 -21.47 -5.21 32.89
N SER A 82 -20.74 -4.71 31.89
CA SER A 82 -19.93 -5.59 31.02
C SER A 82 -18.57 -5.92 31.63
N ARG A 83 -17.97 -4.98 32.35
CA ARG A 83 -16.65 -5.12 32.97
C ARG A 83 -16.77 -5.85 34.29
N LYS A 84 -16.36 -7.11 34.30
CA LYS A 84 -16.29 -7.95 35.50
C LYS A 84 -14.88 -7.87 36.09
N VAL A 85 -14.65 -6.89 36.95
CA VAL A 85 -13.40 -6.74 37.70
C VAL A 85 -13.75 -6.75 39.19
N ASP A 86 -13.13 -7.67 39.92
CA ASP A 86 -13.31 -7.76 41.35
C ASP A 86 -12.81 -6.50 42.05
N LYS A 87 -13.55 -6.06 43.06
CA LYS A 87 -13.20 -4.87 43.83
C LYS A 87 -12.09 -5.22 44.81
N ARG A 88 -11.10 -4.34 44.93
CA ARG A 88 -9.93 -4.53 45.82
C ARG A 88 -10.28 -4.43 47.31
N SER A 89 -11.31 -3.66 47.63
CA SER A 89 -11.85 -3.48 48.99
C SER A 89 -13.37 -3.25 48.90
N ASP A 90 -14.08 -3.46 50.00
CA ASP A 90 -15.51 -3.15 50.04
C ASP A 90 -15.79 -1.63 49.91
N PRO A 91 -16.98 -1.24 49.41
CA PRO A 91 -17.27 0.15 49.05
C PRO A 91 -17.18 1.15 50.21
N TYR A 92 -17.49 0.73 51.43
CA TYR A 92 -17.51 1.63 52.59
C TYR A 92 -16.13 1.75 53.23
N HIS A 93 -15.35 0.68 53.18
CA HIS A 93 -13.99 0.66 53.69
C HIS A 93 -13.09 1.65 52.94
N VAL A 94 -13.31 1.94 51.66
CA VAL A 94 -12.53 2.95 50.91
C VAL A 94 -12.45 4.32 51.62
N TYR A 95 -13.50 4.70 52.39
CA TYR A 95 -13.60 6.00 53.05
C TYR A 95 -13.11 6.03 54.51
N ILE A 96 -12.55 4.93 55.02
CA ILE A 96 -11.97 4.93 56.38
C ILE A 96 -10.81 5.93 56.44
N LYS A 97 -10.94 6.92 57.33
CA LYS A 97 -9.94 7.95 57.59
C LYS A 97 -8.59 7.31 57.96
N ASN A 98 -7.49 8.00 57.59
CA ASN A 98 -6.08 7.60 57.76
C ASN A 98 -5.45 6.70 56.68
N ARG A 99 -6.04 6.58 55.48
CA ARG A 99 -5.36 5.99 54.31
C ARG A 99 -5.79 6.65 52.99
N VAL A 100 -4.98 6.46 51.95
CA VAL A 100 -5.29 6.93 50.59
C VAL A 100 -6.46 6.11 50.03
N SER A 101 -7.52 6.79 49.60
CA SER A 101 -8.66 6.18 48.92
C SER A 101 -8.24 5.73 47.52
N MET A 102 -8.28 4.43 47.25
CA MET A 102 -8.05 3.84 45.93
C MET A 102 -9.34 3.20 45.42
N ILE A 103 -9.81 3.63 44.24
CA ILE A 103 -11.01 3.11 43.54
C ILE A 103 -10.63 2.00 42.56
#